data_AF-A0A1Y0BQH1-F1
#
_entry.id   AF-A0A1Y0BQH1-F1
#
_cell.length_a   1.000
_cell.length_b   1.000
_cell.length_c   1.000
_cell.angle_alpha   90.00
_cell.angle_beta   90.00
_cell.angle_gamma   90.00
#
_symmetry.space_group_name_H-M   'P 1'
#
loop_
_entity.id
_entity.type
_entity.pdbx_description
1 polymer ?
#
loop_
_entity_poly.entity_id
_entity_poly.type
_entity_poly.pdbx_seq_one_letter_code
_entity_poly.pdbx_strand_id
1 'polypeptide(L)' 'MKVVEGDYRTGKMSAAKVSDSDLQAGYALACRLFPAGNLVIAVE' A
#
# COMPACT_ATOMS: atom_id res chain seq x y z
N MET A 1 -6.51 2.58 -1.63
CA MET A 1 -6.30 2.04 -0.27
C MET A 1 -5.02 2.62 0.26
N LYS A 2 -5.12 3.36 1.37
CA LYS A 2 -3.98 3.99 2.02
C LYS A 2 -3.66 3.23 3.29
N VAL A 3 -2.39 2.91 3.51
CA VAL A 3 -1.95 2.37 4.79
C VAL A 3 -1.78 3.53 5.75
N VAL A 4 -2.47 3.46 6.89
CA VAL A 4 -2.39 4.46 7.96
C VAL A 4 -1.32 4.05 8.94
N GLU A 5 -1.28 2.78 9.32
CA GLU A 5 -0.33 2.23 10.29
C GLU A 5 -0.04 0.75 10.04
N GLY A 6 1.13 0.32 10.51
CA GLY A 6 1.57 -1.08 10.48
C GLY A 6 2.60 -1.37 9.40
N ASP A 7 3.41 -2.41 9.63
CA ASP A 7 4.39 -2.88 8.67
C ASP A 7 3.72 -3.67 7.55
N TYR A 8 4.03 -3.30 6.31
CA TYR A 8 3.58 -4.01 5.13
C TYR A 8 4.71 -4.15 4.12
N ARG A 9 4.65 -5.24 3.37
CA ARG A 9 5.50 -5.47 2.22
C ARG A 9 4.65 -5.36 0.97
N THR A 10 5.21 -4.70 -0.02
CA THR A 10 4.58 -4.54 -1.31
C THR A 10 5.39 -5.29 -2.35
N GLY A 11 4.74 -6.13 -3.15
CA GLY A 11 5.42 -6.73 -4.32
C GLY A 11 5.78 -5.65 -5.36
N LYS A 12 6.43 -6.04 -6.47
CA LYS A 12 6.65 -5.15 -7.63
C LYS A 12 5.31 -4.48 -8.01
N MET A 13 5.14 -3.21 -7.71
CA MET A 13 3.94 -2.47 -8.08
C MET A 13 4.09 -2.00 -9.52
N SER A 14 3.06 -2.22 -10.34
CA SER A 14 3.06 -1.68 -11.69
C SER A 14 2.75 -0.19 -11.59
N ALA A 15 3.65 0.65 -12.13
CA ALA A 15 3.48 2.10 -12.18
C ALA A 15 2.17 2.55 -12.87
N ALA A 16 1.55 1.65 -13.65
CA ALA A 16 0.26 1.89 -14.28
C ALA A 16 -0.94 1.95 -13.32
N LYS A 17 -0.80 1.47 -12.08
CA LYS A 17 -1.88 1.50 -11.07
C LYS A 17 -1.51 2.21 -9.77
N VAL A 18 -0.22 2.36 -9.47
CA VAL A 18 0.27 3.13 -8.33
C VAL A 18 1.46 3.93 -8.83
N SER A 19 1.35 5.25 -8.85
CA SER A 19 2.46 6.11 -9.22
C SER A 19 3.47 6.18 -8.07
N ASP A 20 4.68 6.65 -8.34
CA ASP A 20 5.70 6.82 -7.28
C ASP A 20 5.21 7.78 -6.17
N SER A 21 4.46 8.82 -6.55
CA SER A 21 3.79 9.74 -5.63
C SER A 21 2.76 9.05 -4.73
N ASP A 22 2.04 8.06 -5.26
CA ASP A 22 1.07 7.27 -4.48
C ASP A 22 1.80 6.39 -3.47
N LEU A 23 2.93 5.77 -3.85
CA LEU A 23 3.78 5.00 -2.93
C LEU A 23 4.32 5.87 -1.81
N GLN A 24 4.81 7.08 -2.11
CA GLN A 24 5.30 8.03 -1.11
C GLN A 24 4.17 8.55 -0.20
N ALA A 25 2.95 8.64 -0.71
CA ALA A 25 1.77 9.02 0.06
C ALA A 25 1.17 7.87 0.91
N GLY A 26 1.77 6.67 0.88
CA GLY A 26 1.29 5.50 1.62
C GLY A 26 0.14 4.76 0.94
N TYR A 27 -0.13 5.04 -0.34
CA TYR A 27 -1.08 4.27 -1.13
C TYR A 27 -0.45 2.97 -1.59
N ALA A 28 -1.20 1.89 -1.36
CA ALA A 28 -0.80 0.56 -1.75
C ALA A 28 -1.93 -0.17 -2.46
N LEU A 29 -1.54 -1.01 -3.41
CA LEU A 29 -2.48 -1.81 -4.19
C LEU A 29 -2.88 -3.04 -3.37
N ALA A 30 -4.15 -3.12 -2.97
CA ALA A 30 -4.68 -4.16 -2.08
C ALA A 30 -4.33 -5.58 -2.55
N CYS A 31 -4.36 -5.84 -3.86
CA CYS A 31 -4.04 -7.15 -4.42
C CYS A 31 -2.55 -7.55 -4.34
N ARG A 32 -1.65 -6.64 -3.96
CA ARG A 32 -0.20 -6.87 -3.83
C ARG A 32 0.38 -6.35 -2.51
N LEU A 33 -0.48 -6.00 -1.57
CA LEU A 33 -0.10 -5.61 -0.22
C LEU A 33 -0.08 -6.85 0.66
N PHE A 34 1.06 -7.12 1.28
CA PHE A 34 1.27 -8.22 2.20
C PHE A 34 1.50 -7.62 3.59
N PRO A 35 0.49 -7.64 4.47
CA PRO A 35 0.68 -7.19 5.84
C PRO A 35 1.70 -8.10 6.54
N ALA A 36 2.73 -7.49 7.15
CA ALA A 36 3.72 -8.22 7.94
C ALA A 36 3.30 -8.34 9.42
N GLY A 37 2.15 -7.78 9.78
CA GLY A 37 1.58 -7.78 11.12
C GLY A 37 0.22 -7.09 11.13
N ASN A 38 -0.13 -6.49 12.26
CA ASN A 38 -1.35 -5.68 12.36
C ASN A 38 -1.21 -4.44 11.48
N LEU A 39 -2.14 -4.28 10.54
CA LEU A 39 -2.16 -3.21 9.56
C LEU A 39 -3.48 -2.46 9.66
N VAL A 40 -3.40 -1.14 9.74
CA VAL A 40 -4.55 -0.23 9.68
C VAL A 40 -4.56 0.44 8.33
N ILE A 41 -5.68 0.30 7.63
CA ILE A 41 -5.87 0.85 6.28
C ILE A 41 -7.09 1.77 6.25
N ALA A 42 -6.95 2.89 5.55
CA ALA A 42 -8.06 3.77 5.24
C ALA A 42 -8.64 3.41 3.87
N VAL A 43 -9.96 3.24 3.86
CA VAL A 43 -10.78 3.10 2.66
C VAL A 43 -11.66 4.35 2.61
N GLU A 44 -11.28 5.28 1.74
CA GLU A 44 -12.14 6.40 1.30
C GLU A 44 -12.64 6.11 -0.11
#